data_AF-A0A6H9L848-F1
#
_entry.id   AF-A0A6H9L848-F1
#
_cell.length_a   1.000
_cell.length_b   1.000
_cell.length_c   1.000
_cell.angle_alpha   90.00
_cell.angle_beta   90.00
_cell.angle_gamma   90.00
#
_symmetry.space_group_name_H-M   'P 1'
#
loop_
_entity.id
_entity.type
_entity.pdbx_description
1 polymer ?
#
loop_
_entity_poly.entity_id
_entity_poly.type
_entity_poly.pdbx_seq_one_letter_code
_entity_poly.pdbx_strand_id
1 'polypeptide(L)'
;MKKFKPKKMLNLLLVCLLLFSVSSEIISAEPAPLLPGKDRDMEKASVQMFRNSVELYKDKEYWKAARELIVILDFYNEFSQIDGVIFYIGECLYNMHMYKSAERMYKYLAENYGGSNYIPHALLGLQKIQYSAGIHENCIQIYNRIEDDYSKSKASDGARYYCGMSYYHMQEFEPAIAAFSKIDKRSEFYDYGLYTTALSFLKQKEMEKAVEVFRGLISLPVVSKERQDLIRTTHLTLGYLYYELGYYQEAIKHYSKIPVHDETYPEALLASSWASIKLNDFQHAIISLNELVKRTDDPKFNEEAHFLLGQCYSELEFYDFAIQEYNYIIERYPRKINIEKRIQQVREGLAEQQQMAEALRVQLIILEGDLMHTIPIDDRNEIPLYLKQEQNRVEKTQDNLMQKILDERLVLDDFQWELSKLREDIFIKQSRRHWRAYSEYGKARAYFLKTIP
;
A
#
# COMPACT_ATOMS: atom_id res chain seq x y z
N MET A 1 -37.86 -4.12 -33.54
CA MET A 1 -38.18 -5.15 -34.55
C MET A 1 -37.03 -6.15 -34.64
N LYS A 2 -37.27 -7.40 -34.22
CA LYS A 2 -37.07 -8.66 -34.96
C LYS A 2 -35.77 -8.70 -35.77
N LYS A 3 -34.72 -9.33 -35.24
CA LYS A 3 -34.39 -10.79 -35.29
C LYS A 3 -33.29 -10.98 -36.34
N PHE A 4 -32.12 -11.47 -35.93
CA PHE A 4 -31.52 -12.68 -36.49
C PHE A 4 -30.45 -13.22 -35.54
N LYS A 5 -30.73 -14.36 -34.90
CA LYS A 5 -29.72 -15.34 -34.46
C LYS A 5 -29.32 -16.18 -35.69
N PRO A 6 -28.39 -17.17 -35.58
CA PRO A 6 -26.95 -17.06 -35.39
C PRO A 6 -26.20 -17.90 -36.46
N LYS A 7 -24.88 -17.83 -36.55
CA LYS A 7 -24.08 -19.05 -36.85
C LYS A 7 -22.59 -18.83 -36.55
N LYS A 8 -22.03 -19.83 -35.85
CA LYS A 8 -20.66 -20.03 -35.35
C LYS A 8 -20.35 -19.27 -34.04
N MET A 9 -20.52 -19.77 -32.81
CA MET A 9 -20.65 -21.14 -32.26
C MET A 9 -19.60 -22.11 -32.81
N LEU A 10 -18.37 -21.96 -32.29
CA LEU A 10 -17.17 -22.83 -32.29
C LEU A 10 -15.98 -21.86 -32.48
N ASN A 11 -15.38 -21.28 -31.44
CA ASN A 11 -14.16 -21.88 -30.89
C ASN A 11 -13.79 -21.33 -29.49
N LEU A 12 -14.75 -20.75 -28.76
CA LEU A 12 -14.60 -20.46 -27.33
C LEU A 12 -14.54 -21.74 -26.45
N LEU A 13 -14.50 -22.92 -27.08
CA LEU A 13 -14.19 -24.20 -26.44
C LEU A 13 -12.68 -24.40 -26.23
N LEU A 14 -11.80 -23.60 -26.84
CA LEU A 14 -10.35 -23.87 -26.76
C LEU A 14 -9.64 -23.32 -25.51
N VAL A 15 -10.27 -22.41 -24.74
CA VAL A 15 -9.65 -21.84 -23.53
C VAL A 15 -10.25 -22.43 -22.24
N CYS A 16 -11.42 -23.05 -22.30
CA CYS A 16 -12.00 -23.78 -21.16
C CYS A 16 -11.74 -25.30 -21.18
N LEU A 17 -11.30 -25.91 -22.30
CA LEU A 17 -10.90 -27.32 -22.32
C LEU A 17 -9.48 -27.59 -21.81
N LEU A 18 -8.59 -26.60 -21.79
CA LEU A 18 -7.22 -26.79 -21.26
C LEU A 18 -7.15 -26.82 -19.72
N LEU A 19 -8.26 -26.53 -19.02
CA LEU A 19 -8.37 -26.70 -17.58
C LEU A 19 -9.17 -27.94 -17.15
N PHE A 20 -9.65 -28.78 -18.08
CA PHE A 20 -10.42 -29.99 -17.73
C PHE A 20 -10.16 -31.25 -18.57
N SER A 21 -9.20 -31.29 -19.51
CA SER A 21 -8.94 -32.51 -20.31
C SER A 21 -7.49 -32.96 -20.43
N VAL A 22 -6.64 -32.77 -19.42
CA VAL A 22 -5.34 -33.47 -19.33
C VAL A 22 -5.24 -34.32 -18.06
N SER A 23 -6.37 -34.72 -17.48
CA SER A 23 -6.42 -35.65 -16.35
C SER A 23 -6.83 -37.09 -16.73
N SER A 24 -6.86 -37.49 -18.00
CA SER A 24 -7.20 -38.89 -18.32
C SER A 24 -6.58 -39.59 -19.54
N GLU A 25 -5.83 -38.95 -20.43
CA GLU A 25 -5.24 -39.66 -21.60
C GLU A 25 -3.83 -39.20 -21.95
N ILE A 26 -2.89 -39.25 -20.99
CA ILE A 26 -1.46 -39.47 -21.28
C ILE A 26 -0.93 -40.47 -20.25
N ILE A 27 -1.52 -41.66 -20.24
CA ILE A 27 -0.87 -42.88 -19.78
C ILE A 27 -0.62 -43.66 -21.06
N SER A 28 0.64 -43.98 -21.36
CA SER A 28 1.16 -44.79 -22.49
C SER A 28 1.85 -44.09 -23.68
N ALA A 29 2.54 -42.98 -23.45
CA ALA A 29 3.68 -42.64 -24.32
C ALA A 29 4.92 -42.44 -23.44
N GLU A 30 5.84 -43.41 -23.45
CA GLU A 30 7.19 -43.17 -22.95
C GLU A 30 7.76 -41.93 -23.67
N PRO A 31 8.31 -40.94 -22.94
CA PRO A 31 8.94 -39.81 -23.59
C PRO A 31 10.10 -40.33 -24.44
N ALA A 32 10.05 -40.02 -25.74
CA ALA A 32 11.14 -40.37 -26.66
C ALA A 32 12.46 -39.82 -26.09
N PRO A 33 13.53 -40.63 -26.00
CA PRO A 33 14.77 -40.19 -25.37
C PRO A 33 15.33 -38.98 -26.13
N LEU A 34 15.43 -37.87 -25.42
CA LEU A 34 16.04 -36.64 -25.89
C LEU A 34 17.51 -36.89 -26.25
N LEU A 35 17.96 -36.31 -27.38
CA LEU A 35 19.34 -36.42 -27.83
C LEU A 35 20.29 -35.86 -26.75
N PRO A 36 21.38 -36.57 -26.38
CA PRO A 36 22.21 -36.29 -25.19
C PRO A 36 22.99 -34.95 -25.17
N GLY A 37 22.70 -34.03 -26.10
CA GLY A 37 23.22 -32.65 -26.13
C GLY A 37 22.15 -31.55 -26.02
N LYS A 38 20.88 -31.83 -26.35
CA LYS A 38 19.81 -30.82 -26.39
C LYS A 38 19.40 -30.36 -24.98
N ASP A 39 19.40 -31.27 -24.02
CA ASP A 39 19.05 -30.96 -22.63
C ASP A 39 20.10 -30.08 -21.96
N ARG A 40 21.38 -30.25 -22.32
CA ARG A 40 22.47 -29.40 -21.78
C ARG A 40 22.40 -27.96 -22.29
N ASP A 41 22.00 -27.76 -23.53
CA ASP A 41 21.89 -26.41 -24.11
C ASP A 41 20.63 -25.70 -23.60
N MET A 42 19.51 -26.44 -23.45
CA MET A 42 18.27 -25.94 -22.83
C MET A 42 18.48 -25.62 -21.34
N GLU A 43 19.19 -26.46 -20.59
CA GLU A 43 19.55 -26.20 -19.19
C GLU A 43 20.35 -24.90 -19.06
N LYS A 44 21.40 -24.70 -19.87
CA LYS A 44 22.21 -23.47 -19.85
C LYS A 44 21.39 -22.22 -20.19
N ALA A 45 20.50 -22.31 -21.19
CA ALA A 45 19.60 -21.22 -21.54
C ALA A 45 18.67 -20.88 -20.38
N SER A 46 18.06 -21.89 -19.74
CA SER A 46 17.19 -21.74 -18.58
C SER A 46 17.91 -21.15 -17.37
N VAL A 47 19.17 -21.51 -17.12
CA VAL A 47 20.00 -20.87 -16.07
C VAL A 47 20.17 -19.37 -16.35
N GLN A 48 20.46 -18.98 -17.60
CA GLN A 48 20.63 -17.57 -17.93
C GLN A 48 19.32 -16.79 -17.83
N MET A 49 18.22 -17.35 -18.35
CA MET A 49 16.90 -16.76 -18.23
C MET A 49 16.51 -16.59 -16.76
N PHE A 50 16.70 -17.62 -15.93
CA PHE A 50 16.41 -17.55 -14.50
C PHE A 50 17.22 -16.45 -13.80
N ARG A 51 18.51 -16.32 -14.10
CA ARG A 51 19.34 -15.22 -13.56
C ARG A 51 18.84 -13.85 -13.96
N ASN A 52 18.53 -13.65 -15.24
CA ASN A 52 17.99 -12.39 -15.75
C ASN A 52 16.66 -12.05 -15.08
N SER A 53 15.77 -13.04 -14.92
CA SER A 53 14.48 -12.82 -14.25
C SER A 53 14.63 -12.46 -12.77
N VAL A 54 15.64 -13.00 -12.07
CA VAL A 54 15.96 -12.61 -10.69
C VAL A 54 16.52 -11.19 -10.62
N GLU A 55 17.28 -10.74 -11.62
CA GLU A 55 17.72 -9.34 -11.73
C GLU A 55 16.53 -8.40 -11.97
N LEU A 56 15.65 -8.73 -12.92
CA LEU A 56 14.41 -7.99 -13.16
C LEU A 56 13.52 -7.89 -11.90
N TYR A 57 13.45 -8.95 -11.09
CA TYR A 57 12.75 -8.93 -9.82
C TYR A 57 13.37 -7.91 -8.84
N LYS A 58 14.71 -7.85 -8.74
CA LYS A 58 15.42 -6.88 -7.89
C LYS A 58 15.20 -5.45 -8.35
N ASP A 59 15.09 -5.25 -9.66
CA ASP A 59 14.77 -3.96 -10.29
C ASP A 59 13.28 -3.59 -10.16
N LYS A 60 12.48 -4.42 -9.46
CA LYS A 60 11.03 -4.26 -9.24
C LYS A 60 10.20 -4.39 -10.52
N GLU A 61 10.76 -4.94 -11.58
CA GLU A 61 10.10 -5.21 -12.85
C GLU A 61 9.34 -6.56 -12.80
N TYR A 62 8.46 -6.70 -11.81
CA TYR A 62 7.83 -7.98 -11.45
C TYR A 62 7.07 -8.65 -12.61
N TRP A 63 6.42 -7.87 -13.48
CA TRP A 63 5.68 -8.42 -14.61
C TRP A 63 6.59 -9.01 -15.70
N LYS A 64 7.74 -8.38 -15.99
CA LYS A 64 8.70 -8.91 -16.95
C LYS A 64 9.36 -10.17 -16.40
N ALA A 65 9.79 -10.13 -15.14
CA ALA A 65 10.35 -11.28 -14.43
C ALA A 65 9.38 -12.48 -14.44
N ALA A 66 8.11 -12.28 -14.05
CA ALA A 66 7.11 -13.35 -14.03
C ALA A 66 6.90 -13.98 -15.41
N ARG A 67 6.89 -13.18 -16.49
CA ARG A 67 6.69 -13.70 -17.85
C ARG A 67 7.83 -14.62 -18.27
N GLU A 68 9.07 -14.22 -18.03
CA GLU A 68 10.25 -15.04 -18.37
C GLU A 68 10.29 -16.33 -17.55
N LEU A 69 9.93 -16.27 -16.27
CA LEU A 69 9.87 -17.44 -15.39
C LEU A 69 8.77 -18.43 -15.81
N ILE A 70 7.60 -17.95 -16.24
CA ILE A 70 6.51 -18.81 -16.74
C ILE A 70 6.95 -19.54 -18.02
N VAL A 71 7.73 -18.89 -18.89
CA VAL A 71 8.29 -19.55 -20.08
C VAL A 71 9.21 -20.71 -19.68
N ILE A 72 10.05 -20.56 -18.66
CA ILE A 72 10.88 -21.68 -18.16
C ILE A 72 9.99 -22.80 -17.64
N LEU A 73 8.95 -22.47 -16.86
CA LEU A 73 8.03 -23.46 -16.27
C LEU A 73 7.24 -24.27 -17.32
N ASP A 74 6.74 -23.60 -18.36
CA ASP A 74 5.90 -24.21 -19.40
C ASP A 74 6.70 -25.04 -20.42
N PHE A 75 7.89 -24.59 -20.79
CA PHE A 75 8.68 -25.20 -21.86
C PHE A 75 9.82 -26.09 -21.38
N TYR A 76 10.22 -26.01 -20.10
CA TYR A 76 11.33 -26.80 -19.55
C TYR A 76 11.14 -27.13 -18.05
N ASN A 77 10.13 -27.95 -17.75
CA ASN A 77 9.81 -28.41 -16.40
C ASN A 77 10.90 -29.29 -15.73
N GLU A 78 11.82 -29.86 -16.51
CA GLU A 78 12.97 -30.66 -16.03
C GLU A 78 14.16 -29.79 -15.55
N PHE A 79 14.02 -28.45 -15.60
CA PHE A 79 15.06 -27.52 -15.16
C PHE A 79 15.55 -27.81 -13.74
N SER A 80 16.87 -27.86 -13.53
CA SER A 80 17.44 -28.23 -12.23
C SER A 80 17.06 -27.30 -11.08
N GLN A 81 16.69 -26.04 -11.36
CA GLN A 81 16.28 -25.03 -10.37
C GLN A 81 14.80 -24.63 -10.53
N ILE A 82 13.95 -25.56 -11.01
CA ILE A 82 12.52 -25.32 -11.20
C ILE A 82 11.81 -24.90 -9.91
N ASP A 83 12.29 -25.37 -8.76
CA ASP A 83 11.83 -24.98 -7.44
C ASP A 83 12.06 -23.48 -7.15
N GLY A 84 13.22 -22.95 -7.55
CA GLY A 84 13.52 -21.52 -7.54
C GLY A 84 12.64 -20.73 -8.50
N VAL A 85 12.39 -21.23 -9.71
CA VAL A 85 11.50 -20.60 -10.69
C VAL A 85 10.10 -20.44 -10.10
N ILE A 86 9.53 -21.50 -9.52
CA ILE A 86 8.21 -21.49 -8.87
C ILE A 86 8.17 -20.48 -7.72
N PHE A 87 9.21 -20.45 -6.88
CA PHE A 87 9.31 -19.50 -5.78
C PHE A 87 9.30 -18.04 -6.28
N TYR A 88 10.14 -17.70 -7.26
CA TYR A 88 10.21 -16.33 -7.80
C TYR A 88 8.95 -15.91 -8.56
N ILE A 89 8.22 -16.84 -9.19
CA ILE A 89 6.88 -16.56 -9.74
C ILE A 89 5.94 -16.16 -8.59
N GLY A 90 5.95 -16.92 -7.49
CA GLY A 90 5.17 -16.58 -6.28
C GLY A 90 5.50 -15.19 -5.74
N GLU A 91 6.79 -14.85 -5.63
CA GLU A 91 7.25 -13.54 -5.16
C GLU A 91 6.85 -12.39 -6.10
N CYS A 92 6.94 -12.58 -7.42
CA CYS A 92 6.48 -11.58 -8.39
C CYS A 92 4.96 -11.36 -8.25
N LEU A 93 4.17 -12.44 -8.17
CA LEU A 93 2.73 -12.37 -8.01
C LEU A 93 2.34 -11.70 -6.68
N TYR A 94 3.07 -11.96 -5.60
CA TYR A 94 2.87 -11.33 -4.31
C TYR A 94 3.10 -9.82 -4.38
N ASN A 95 4.21 -9.37 -4.98
CA ASN A 95 4.53 -7.95 -5.15
C ASN A 95 3.56 -7.24 -6.12
N MET A 96 2.92 -7.98 -7.02
CA MET A 96 1.82 -7.48 -7.87
C MET A 96 0.44 -7.52 -7.19
N HIS A 97 0.38 -7.83 -5.89
CA HIS A 97 -0.87 -7.98 -5.12
C HIS A 97 -1.82 -9.09 -5.60
N MET A 98 -1.34 -10.03 -6.41
CA MET A 98 -2.10 -11.19 -6.90
C MET A 98 -2.03 -12.34 -5.89
N TYR A 99 -2.46 -12.07 -4.64
CA TYR A 99 -2.23 -12.96 -3.49
C TYR A 99 -2.76 -14.39 -3.67
N LYS A 100 -3.95 -14.56 -4.29
CA LYS A 100 -4.51 -15.90 -4.56
C LYS A 100 -3.62 -16.73 -5.49
N SER A 101 -3.02 -16.10 -6.50
CA SER A 101 -2.12 -16.78 -7.43
C SER A 101 -0.77 -17.07 -6.77
N ALA A 102 -0.24 -16.12 -5.99
CA ALA A 102 0.98 -16.33 -5.21
C ALA A 102 0.83 -17.49 -4.20
N GLU A 103 -0.30 -17.56 -3.51
CA GLU A 103 -0.62 -18.63 -2.56
C GLU A 103 -0.58 -20.01 -3.23
N ARG A 104 -1.14 -20.14 -4.44
CA ARG A 104 -1.08 -21.39 -5.21
C ARG A 104 0.35 -21.80 -5.52
N MET A 105 1.20 -20.86 -5.93
CA MET A 105 2.60 -21.15 -6.25
C MET A 105 3.40 -21.58 -5.01
N TYR A 106 3.22 -20.90 -3.88
CA TYR A 106 3.89 -21.28 -2.64
C TYR A 106 3.43 -22.64 -2.10
N LYS A 107 2.13 -22.94 -2.17
CA LYS A 107 1.59 -24.27 -1.80
C LYS A 107 2.13 -25.35 -2.72
N TYR A 108 2.12 -25.10 -4.03
CA TYR A 108 2.66 -26.02 -5.03
C TYR A 108 4.14 -26.34 -4.77
N LEU A 109 4.95 -25.33 -4.42
CA LEU A 109 6.34 -25.55 -4.03
C LEU A 109 6.47 -26.43 -2.78
N ALA A 110 5.72 -26.10 -1.72
CA ALA A 110 5.79 -26.79 -0.44
C ALA A 110 5.28 -28.25 -0.49
N GLU A 111 4.38 -28.56 -1.42
CA GLU A 111 3.79 -29.90 -1.59
C GLU A 111 4.63 -30.81 -2.50
N ASN A 112 5.23 -30.26 -3.56
CA ASN A 112 5.90 -31.06 -4.60
C ASN A 112 7.43 -31.06 -4.52
N TYR A 113 8.04 -30.12 -3.78
CA TYR A 113 9.50 -29.94 -3.72
C TYR A 113 10.04 -29.97 -2.28
N GLY A 114 9.70 -31.03 -1.52
CA GLY A 114 10.01 -31.19 -0.09
C GLY A 114 11.48 -31.00 0.35
N GLY A 115 12.45 -31.12 -0.57
CA GLY A 115 13.88 -30.88 -0.32
C GLY A 115 14.38 -29.48 -0.68
N SER A 116 13.51 -28.58 -1.15
CA SER A 116 13.90 -27.25 -1.65
C SER A 116 14.30 -26.29 -0.53
N ASN A 117 15.41 -25.57 -0.74
CA ASN A 117 15.85 -24.48 0.14
C ASN A 117 14.91 -23.26 0.14
N TYR A 118 13.95 -23.22 -0.80
CA TYR A 118 12.97 -22.15 -0.91
C TYR A 118 11.71 -22.39 -0.07
N ILE A 119 11.49 -23.60 0.47
CA ILE A 119 10.31 -23.91 1.29
C ILE A 119 10.13 -22.92 2.45
N PRO A 120 11.15 -22.61 3.28
CA PRO A 120 10.97 -21.69 4.39
C PRO A 120 10.53 -20.29 3.93
N HIS A 121 11.04 -19.84 2.77
CA HIS A 121 10.71 -18.54 2.19
C HIS A 121 9.30 -18.54 1.58
N ALA A 122 8.88 -19.63 0.94
CA ALA A 122 7.52 -19.79 0.44
C ALA A 122 6.49 -19.89 1.58
N LEU A 123 6.81 -20.59 2.68
CA LEU A 123 5.99 -20.60 3.89
C LEU A 123 5.90 -19.21 4.51
N LEU A 124 6.99 -18.45 4.57
CA LEU A 124 6.97 -17.05 4.98
C LEU A 124 6.08 -16.20 4.03
N GLY A 125 6.14 -16.45 2.72
CA GLY A 125 5.25 -15.83 1.73
C GLY A 125 3.77 -16.12 2.00
N LEU A 126 3.42 -17.37 2.28
CA LEU A 126 2.06 -17.77 2.69
C LEU A 126 1.64 -17.08 3.99
N GLN A 127 2.55 -17.03 4.97
CA GLN A 127 2.30 -16.37 6.24
C GLN A 127 2.02 -14.88 6.06
N LYS A 128 2.80 -14.18 5.24
CA LYS A 128 2.58 -12.77 4.86
C LYS A 128 1.19 -12.56 4.25
N ILE A 129 0.77 -13.46 3.35
CA ILE A 129 -0.57 -13.43 2.74
C ILE A 129 -1.65 -13.58 3.82
N GLN A 130 -1.55 -14.59 4.69
CA GLN A 130 -2.54 -14.81 5.75
C GLN A 130 -2.60 -13.63 6.74
N TYR A 131 -1.43 -13.07 7.10
CA TYR A 131 -1.35 -11.86 7.91
C TYR A 131 -2.04 -10.67 7.25
N SER A 132 -1.79 -10.44 5.95
CA SER A 132 -2.45 -9.35 5.20
C SER A 132 -3.97 -9.54 5.07
N ALA A 133 -4.44 -10.78 5.10
CA ALA A 133 -5.86 -11.12 5.10
C ALA A 133 -6.52 -10.99 6.50
N GLY A 134 -5.75 -10.68 7.55
CA GLY A 134 -6.22 -10.61 8.93
C GLY A 134 -6.49 -11.97 9.58
N ILE A 135 -6.10 -13.07 8.93
CA ILE A 135 -6.33 -14.43 9.42
C ILE A 135 -5.16 -14.83 10.32
N HIS A 136 -5.14 -14.27 11.53
CA HIS A 136 -4.03 -14.40 12.48
C HIS A 136 -3.79 -15.85 12.94
N GLU A 137 -4.84 -16.65 13.10
CA GLU A 137 -4.73 -18.06 13.50
C GLU A 137 -3.93 -18.88 12.48
N ASN A 138 -4.24 -18.76 11.18
CA ASN A 138 -3.50 -19.43 10.11
C ASN A 138 -2.05 -18.94 10.02
N CYS A 139 -1.83 -17.65 10.26
CA CYS A 139 -0.48 -17.07 10.31
C CYS A 139 0.38 -17.73 11.41
N ILE A 140 -0.20 -17.97 12.59
CA ILE A 140 0.47 -18.65 13.70
C ILE A 140 0.71 -20.15 13.38
N GLN A 141 -0.24 -20.82 12.73
CA GLN A 141 -0.05 -22.21 12.29
C GLN A 141 1.14 -22.36 11.33
N ILE A 142 1.25 -21.47 10.34
CA ILE A 142 2.38 -21.47 9.40
C ILE A 142 3.68 -21.15 10.13
N TYR A 143 3.67 -20.21 11.08
CA TYR A 143 4.83 -19.92 11.92
C TYR A 143 5.32 -21.15 12.68
N ASN A 144 4.42 -21.90 13.33
CA ASN A 144 4.79 -23.10 14.09
C ASN A 144 5.50 -24.12 13.18
N ARG A 145 5.00 -24.32 11.96
CA ARG A 145 5.67 -25.16 10.96
C ARG A 145 7.07 -24.65 10.59
N ILE A 146 7.24 -23.33 10.41
CA ILE A 146 8.56 -22.75 10.10
C ILE A 146 9.52 -22.88 11.30
N GLU A 147 9.04 -22.69 12.53
CA GLU A 147 9.87 -22.79 13.73
C GLU A 147 10.26 -24.25 14.01
N ASP A 148 9.35 -25.21 13.84
CA ASP A 148 9.61 -26.64 14.09
C ASP A 148 10.59 -27.23 13.06
N ASP A 149 10.33 -27.02 11.76
CA ASP A 149 11.10 -27.67 10.69
C ASP A 149 12.30 -26.83 10.23
N TYR A 150 12.24 -25.50 10.39
CA TYR A 150 13.16 -24.57 9.72
C TYR A 150 13.69 -23.44 10.61
N SER A 151 13.68 -23.57 11.95
CA SER A 151 14.08 -22.53 12.94
C SER A 151 15.40 -21.77 12.68
N LYS A 152 16.34 -22.37 11.93
CA LYS A 152 17.65 -21.78 11.60
C LYS A 152 17.71 -21.12 10.21
N SER A 153 16.60 -21.13 9.48
CA SER A 153 16.53 -20.53 8.14
C SER A 153 16.52 -19.00 8.21
N LYS A 154 16.92 -18.33 7.13
CA LYS A 154 16.80 -16.86 7.03
C LYS A 154 15.35 -16.38 7.09
N ALA A 155 14.39 -17.23 6.70
CA ALA A 155 12.98 -16.92 6.74
C ALA A 155 12.39 -16.91 8.17
N SER A 156 13.06 -17.56 9.13
CA SER A 156 12.55 -17.72 10.50
C SER A 156 12.39 -16.40 11.24
N ASP A 157 13.28 -15.44 11.04
CA ASP A 157 13.16 -14.13 11.70
C ASP A 157 11.97 -13.32 11.17
N GLY A 158 11.75 -13.36 9.85
CA GLY A 158 10.53 -12.81 9.26
C GLY A 158 9.29 -13.51 9.81
N ALA A 159 9.35 -14.83 9.97
CA ALA A 159 8.22 -15.59 10.49
C ALA A 159 7.90 -15.27 11.95
N ARG A 160 8.92 -15.10 12.79
CA ARG A 160 8.81 -14.61 14.18
C ARG A 160 8.20 -13.23 14.22
N TYR A 161 8.58 -12.34 13.31
CA TYR A 161 8.00 -11.00 13.22
C TYR A 161 6.50 -11.04 12.88
N TYR A 162 6.08 -11.74 11.83
CA TYR A 162 4.65 -11.81 11.47
C TYR A 162 3.81 -12.58 12.50
N CYS A 163 4.40 -13.55 13.19
CA CYS A 163 3.78 -14.21 14.33
C CYS A 163 3.57 -13.23 15.49
N GLY A 164 4.62 -12.49 15.88
CA GLY A 164 4.52 -11.48 16.93
C GLY A 164 3.52 -10.37 16.60
N MET A 165 3.48 -9.92 15.34
CA MET A 165 2.47 -8.97 14.87
C MET A 165 1.06 -9.54 14.93
N SER A 166 0.88 -10.83 14.62
CA SER A 166 -0.43 -11.49 14.73
C SER A 166 -0.91 -11.54 16.18
N TYR A 167 -0.04 -11.94 17.11
CA TYR A 167 -0.33 -11.90 18.54
C TYR A 167 -0.64 -10.48 19.04
N TYR A 168 0.11 -9.47 18.57
CA TYR A 168 -0.14 -8.07 18.91
C TYR A 168 -1.56 -7.60 18.50
N HIS A 169 -2.01 -7.96 17.29
CA HIS A 169 -3.38 -7.63 16.82
C HIS A 169 -4.45 -8.41 17.57
N MET A 170 -4.15 -9.64 17.99
CA MET A 170 -5.01 -10.43 18.89
C MET A 170 -5.01 -9.92 20.34
N GLN A 171 -4.24 -8.87 20.66
CA GLN A 171 -4.04 -8.32 22.00
C GLN A 171 -3.33 -9.28 22.98
N GLU A 172 -2.67 -10.30 22.44
CA GLU A 172 -1.83 -11.24 23.19
C GLU A 172 -0.39 -10.70 23.25
N PHE A 173 -0.16 -9.72 24.12
CA PHE A 173 1.11 -8.98 24.15
C PHE A 173 2.31 -9.81 24.63
N GLU A 174 2.13 -10.71 25.61
CA GLU A 174 3.22 -11.56 26.11
C GLU A 174 3.74 -12.54 25.03
N PRO A 175 2.89 -13.31 24.33
CA PRO A 175 3.32 -14.10 23.18
C PRO A 175 3.96 -13.27 22.06
N ALA A 176 3.45 -12.05 21.81
CA ALA A 176 4.04 -11.15 20.82
C ALA A 176 5.48 -10.79 21.17
N ILE A 177 5.71 -10.35 22.42
CA ILE A 177 7.04 -9.99 22.93
C ILE A 177 7.98 -11.20 22.88
N ALA A 178 7.50 -12.39 23.27
CA ALA A 178 8.28 -13.62 23.20
C ALA A 178 8.71 -13.94 21.76
N ALA A 179 7.81 -13.80 20.78
CA ALA A 179 8.15 -14.01 19.36
C ALA A 179 9.18 -12.99 18.86
N PHE A 180 9.01 -11.70 19.17
CA PHE A 180 9.95 -10.65 18.77
C PHE A 180 11.34 -10.82 19.41
N SER A 181 11.40 -11.28 20.67
CA SER A 181 12.67 -11.47 21.40
C SER A 181 13.60 -12.51 20.77
N LYS A 182 13.06 -13.41 19.94
CA LYS A 182 13.79 -14.45 19.23
C LYS A 182 14.38 -13.99 17.89
N ILE A 183 14.07 -12.78 17.44
CA ILE A 183 14.58 -12.24 16.17
C ILE A 183 16.07 -11.92 16.32
N ASP A 184 16.91 -12.41 15.40
CA ASP A 184 18.34 -12.11 15.42
C ASP A 184 18.61 -10.61 15.22
N LYS A 185 19.59 -10.05 15.95
CA LYS A 185 19.96 -8.62 15.90
C LYS A 185 20.40 -8.13 14.52
N ARG A 186 20.85 -9.04 13.65
CA ARG A 186 21.28 -8.76 12.27
C ARG A 186 20.13 -8.85 11.28
N SER A 187 18.97 -9.32 11.71
CA SER A 187 17.78 -9.42 10.87
C SER A 187 17.23 -8.05 10.53
N GLU A 188 16.70 -7.90 9.32
CA GLU A 188 15.97 -6.70 8.90
C GLU A 188 14.71 -6.45 9.74
N PHE A 189 14.16 -7.49 10.37
CA PHE A 189 12.97 -7.40 11.22
C PHE A 189 13.26 -7.01 12.66
N TYR A 190 14.53 -6.98 13.07
CA TYR A 190 14.91 -6.78 14.48
C TYR A 190 14.41 -5.43 15.02
N ASP A 191 14.67 -4.35 14.28
CA ASP A 191 14.34 -3.00 14.74
C ASP A 191 12.82 -2.82 14.82
N TYR A 192 12.07 -3.34 13.84
CA TYR A 192 10.61 -3.34 13.84
C TYR A 192 10.05 -4.20 14.98
N GLY A 193 10.67 -5.36 15.26
CA GLY A 193 10.32 -6.21 16.39
C GLY A 193 10.51 -5.50 17.73
N LEU A 194 11.62 -4.76 17.91
CA LEU A 194 11.85 -3.92 19.09
C LEU A 194 10.81 -2.81 19.22
N TYR A 195 10.51 -2.11 18.12
CA TYR A 195 9.51 -1.05 18.11
C TYR A 195 8.14 -1.57 18.55
N THR A 196 7.69 -2.69 17.98
CA THR A 196 6.40 -3.30 18.36
C THR A 196 6.44 -3.92 19.76
N THR A 197 7.58 -4.42 20.23
CA THR A 197 7.77 -4.86 21.62
C THR A 197 7.51 -3.71 22.60
N ALA A 198 8.08 -2.53 22.33
CA ALA A 198 7.83 -1.35 23.14
C ALA A 198 6.36 -0.92 23.11
N LEU A 199 5.70 -0.95 21.94
CA LEU A 199 4.26 -0.70 21.83
C LEU A 199 3.43 -1.73 22.62
N SER A 200 3.85 -3.00 22.62
CA SER A 200 3.21 -4.07 23.40
C SER A 200 3.27 -3.78 24.90
N PHE A 201 4.43 -3.34 25.41
CA PHE A 201 4.55 -2.90 26.80
C PHE A 201 3.66 -1.67 27.11
N LEU A 202 3.54 -0.70 26.20
CA LEU A 202 2.61 0.42 26.38
C LEU A 202 1.15 -0.06 26.51
N LYS A 203 0.74 -1.03 25.69
CA LYS A 203 -0.62 -1.61 25.77
C LYS A 203 -0.86 -2.37 27.07
N GLN A 204 0.18 -2.99 27.63
CA GLN A 204 0.16 -3.62 28.95
C GLN A 204 0.26 -2.61 30.12
N LYS A 205 0.38 -1.31 29.82
CA LYS A 205 0.61 -0.22 30.80
C LYS A 205 1.97 -0.30 31.51
N GLU A 206 2.91 -1.07 30.97
CA GLU A 206 4.28 -1.21 31.48
C GLU A 206 5.18 -0.13 30.87
N MET A 207 4.92 1.12 31.25
CA MET A 207 5.54 2.30 30.64
C MET A 207 7.07 2.32 30.79
N GLU A 208 7.59 1.90 31.94
CA GLU A 208 9.03 1.89 32.22
C GLU A 208 9.79 0.98 31.25
N LYS A 209 9.28 -0.24 31.05
CA LYS A 209 9.86 -1.20 30.10
C LYS A 209 9.75 -0.70 28.66
N ALA A 210 8.62 -0.10 28.28
CA ALA A 210 8.44 0.46 26.95
C ALA A 210 9.50 1.54 26.63
N VAL A 211 9.71 2.47 27.57
CA VAL A 211 10.71 3.54 27.44
C VAL A 211 12.12 2.95 27.35
N GLU A 212 12.45 1.92 28.14
CA GLU A 212 13.73 1.24 28.08
C GLU A 212 13.99 0.63 26.69
N VAL A 213 13.02 -0.09 26.13
CA VAL A 213 13.13 -0.70 24.80
C VAL A 213 13.27 0.36 23.71
N PHE A 214 12.48 1.44 23.75
CA PHE A 214 12.61 2.54 22.79
C PHE A 214 13.97 3.24 22.90
N ARG A 215 14.50 3.44 24.11
CA ARG A 215 15.85 3.98 24.33
C ARG A 215 16.92 3.07 23.74
N GLY A 216 16.76 1.76 23.89
CA GLY A 216 17.60 0.77 23.22
C GLY A 216 17.58 0.94 21.70
N LEU A 217 16.40 1.08 21.10
CA LEU A 217 16.24 1.23 19.65
C LEU A 217 16.91 2.51 19.12
N ILE A 218 16.68 3.67 19.74
CA ILE A 218 17.30 4.93 19.28
C ILE A 218 18.83 4.97 19.48
N SER A 219 19.38 4.09 20.32
CA SER A 219 20.82 3.97 20.54
C SER A 219 21.53 3.09 19.50
N LEU A 220 20.78 2.42 18.62
CA LEU A 220 21.35 1.55 17.59
C LEU A 220 22.14 2.36 16.56
N PRO A 221 23.26 1.80 16.02
CA PRO A 221 23.99 2.44 14.95
C PRO A 221 23.14 2.51 13.69
N VAL A 222 23.14 3.68 13.04
CA VAL A 222 22.45 3.92 11.77
C VAL A 222 23.22 3.24 10.65
N VAL A 223 22.71 2.09 10.19
CA VAL A 223 23.33 1.28 9.13
C VAL A 223 22.55 1.31 7.81
N SER A 224 21.29 1.74 7.82
CA SER A 224 20.43 1.85 6.65
C SER A 224 19.47 3.02 6.78
N LYS A 225 18.84 3.42 5.66
CA LYS A 225 17.84 4.48 5.64
C LYS A 225 16.60 4.06 6.44
N GLU A 226 16.17 2.82 6.29
CA GLU A 226 14.99 2.25 6.96
C GLU A 226 15.14 2.31 8.49
N ARG A 227 16.32 1.95 9.01
CA ARG A 227 16.62 2.10 10.44
C ARG A 227 16.63 3.56 10.87
N GLN A 228 17.20 4.46 10.05
CA GLN A 228 17.21 5.88 10.36
C GLN A 228 15.79 6.43 10.47
N ASP A 229 14.92 6.09 9.52
CA ASP A 229 13.53 6.52 9.50
C ASP A 229 12.77 5.94 10.71
N LEU A 230 13.00 4.67 11.06
CA LEU A 230 12.42 4.07 12.27
C LEU A 230 12.91 4.71 13.57
N ILE A 231 14.19 5.10 13.66
CA ILE A 231 14.73 5.85 14.81
C ILE A 231 14.03 7.22 14.94
N ARG A 232 13.78 7.90 13.81
CA ARG A 232 13.02 9.16 13.80
C ARG A 232 11.58 8.95 14.25
N THR A 233 10.89 7.94 13.72
CA THR A 233 9.56 7.56 14.20
C THR A 233 9.56 7.28 15.69
N THR A 234 10.57 6.57 16.19
CA THR A 234 10.72 6.27 17.62
C THR A 234 10.92 7.52 18.48
N HIS A 235 11.70 8.50 18.00
CA HIS A 235 11.79 9.80 18.67
C HIS A 235 10.45 10.52 18.73
N LEU A 236 9.67 10.51 17.65
CA LEU A 236 8.33 11.10 17.64
C LEU A 236 7.40 10.38 18.64
N THR A 237 7.40 9.06 18.66
CA THR A 237 6.62 8.23 19.60
C THR A 237 7.01 8.50 21.06
N LEU A 238 8.32 8.56 21.37
CA LEU A 238 8.80 8.91 22.70
C LEU A 238 8.39 10.34 23.08
N GLY A 239 8.44 11.27 22.14
CA GLY A 239 7.96 12.64 22.34
C GLY A 239 6.50 12.67 22.77
N TYR A 240 5.62 11.96 22.05
CA TYR A 240 4.21 11.84 22.42
C TYR A 240 4.02 11.17 23.77
N LEU A 241 4.76 10.10 24.04
CA LEU A 241 4.69 9.41 25.33
C LEU A 241 5.07 10.33 26.49
N TYR A 242 6.18 11.07 26.38
CA TYR A 242 6.59 12.03 27.42
C TYR A 242 5.61 13.19 27.56
N TYR A 243 4.99 13.63 26.47
CA TYR A 243 3.94 14.65 26.51
C TYR A 243 2.72 14.17 27.30
N GLU A 244 2.22 12.96 27.04
CA GLU A 244 1.10 12.36 27.77
C GLU A 244 1.43 12.14 29.27
N LEU A 245 2.70 11.86 29.59
CA LEU A 245 3.18 11.74 30.97
C LEU A 245 3.41 13.09 31.66
N GLY A 246 3.25 14.22 30.96
CA GLY A 246 3.48 15.57 31.49
C GLY A 246 4.94 16.01 31.54
N TYR A 247 5.88 15.19 31.05
CA TYR A 247 7.30 15.54 30.94
C TYR A 247 7.57 16.34 29.67
N TYR A 248 6.96 17.52 29.56
CA TYR A 248 6.95 18.33 28.35
C TYR A 248 8.35 18.73 27.86
N GLN A 249 9.29 19.00 28.77
CA GLN A 249 10.66 19.34 28.39
C GLN A 249 11.39 18.17 27.69
N GLU A 250 11.17 16.93 28.16
CA GLU A 250 11.72 15.73 27.53
C GLU A 250 11.03 15.45 26.19
N ALA A 251 9.72 15.71 26.10
CA ALA A 251 9.00 15.62 24.84
C ALA A 251 9.61 16.53 23.76
N ILE A 252 9.86 17.81 24.09
CA ILE A 252 10.51 18.78 23.19
C ILE A 252 11.90 18.30 22.76
N LYS A 253 12.71 17.76 23.68
CA LYS A 253 14.03 17.20 23.34
C LYS A 253 13.92 16.11 22.29
N HIS A 254 12.92 15.24 22.38
CA HIS A 254 12.70 14.18 21.40
C HIS A 254 12.20 14.71 20.06
N TYR A 255 11.24 15.64 20.04
CA TYR A 255 10.79 16.27 18.80
C TYR A 255 11.91 17.02 18.08
N SER A 256 12.84 17.64 18.82
CA SER A 256 14.01 18.33 18.25
C SER A 256 15.01 17.41 17.54
N LYS A 257 14.90 16.09 17.70
CA LYS A 257 15.74 15.11 16.99
C LYS A 257 15.27 14.83 15.57
N ILE A 258 14.07 15.27 15.20
CA ILE A 258 13.54 15.10 13.85
C ILE A 258 14.22 16.12 12.92
N PRO A 259 14.91 15.68 11.85
CA PRO A 259 15.60 16.58 10.92
C PRO A 259 14.64 17.48 10.15
N VAL A 260 15.10 18.69 9.83
CA VAL A 260 14.32 19.73 9.13
C VAL A 260 13.77 19.30 7.75
N HIS A 261 14.46 18.36 7.08
CA HIS A 261 14.08 17.85 5.76
C HIS A 261 13.23 16.56 5.81
N ASP A 262 12.91 16.09 7.02
CA ASP A 262 12.11 14.88 7.20
C ASP A 262 10.62 15.15 6.93
N GLU A 263 9.92 14.18 6.36
CA GLU A 263 8.49 14.26 6.07
C GLU A 263 7.65 14.45 7.35
N THR A 264 8.12 13.96 8.49
CA THR A 264 7.47 14.09 9.81
C THR A 264 7.88 15.37 10.56
N TYR A 265 8.76 16.20 10.01
CA TYR A 265 9.20 17.43 10.68
C TYR A 265 8.04 18.42 10.97
N PRO A 266 7.07 18.65 10.07
CA PRO A 266 5.89 19.47 10.38
C PRO A 266 5.09 18.95 11.59
N GLU A 267 4.96 17.62 11.69
CA GLU A 267 4.29 16.97 12.82
C GLU A 267 5.06 17.16 14.13
N ALA A 268 6.40 17.04 14.09
CA ALA A 268 7.25 17.32 15.24
C ALA A 268 7.18 18.78 15.70
N LEU A 269 7.11 19.75 14.78
CA LEU A 269 6.92 21.17 15.11
C LEU A 269 5.58 21.43 15.82
N LEU A 270 4.50 20.86 15.31
CA LEU A 270 3.18 20.99 15.93
C LEU A 270 3.17 20.37 17.34
N ALA A 271 3.72 19.15 17.47
CA ALA A 271 3.77 18.44 18.74
C ALA A 271 4.68 19.14 19.77
N SER A 272 5.81 19.69 19.33
CA SER A 272 6.68 20.53 20.17
C SER A 272 5.96 21.79 20.63
N SER A 273 5.13 22.39 19.78
CA SER A 273 4.35 23.57 20.13
C SER A 273 3.31 23.27 21.20
N TRP A 274 2.63 22.12 21.13
CA TRP A 274 1.74 21.67 22.22
C TRP A 274 2.49 21.54 23.54
N ALA A 275 3.67 20.92 23.53
CA ALA A 275 4.49 20.75 24.73
C ALA A 275 4.94 22.11 25.30
N SER A 276 5.38 23.04 24.47
CA SER A 276 5.76 24.40 24.89
C SER A 276 4.58 25.17 25.50
N ILE A 277 3.39 25.08 24.91
CA ILE A 277 2.16 25.68 25.45
C ILE A 277 1.84 25.13 26.85
N LYS A 278 2.01 23.82 27.06
CA LYS A 278 1.79 23.20 28.38
C LYS A 278 2.81 23.66 29.43
N LEU A 279 4.00 24.09 29.01
CA LEU A 279 5.00 24.71 29.88
C LEU A 279 4.77 26.22 30.09
N ASN A 280 3.71 26.81 29.49
CA ASN A 280 3.50 28.25 29.37
C ASN A 280 4.64 28.98 28.64
N ASP A 281 5.42 28.25 27.84
CA ASP A 281 6.47 28.81 26.99
C ASP A 281 5.88 29.21 25.64
N PHE A 282 5.02 30.23 25.67
CA PHE A 282 4.30 30.71 24.49
C PHE A 282 5.25 31.27 23.42
N GLN A 283 6.41 31.79 23.81
CA GLN A 283 7.39 32.34 22.87
C GLN A 283 7.99 31.24 21.99
N HIS A 284 8.45 30.13 22.58
CA HIS A 284 8.96 29.01 21.79
C HIS A 284 7.86 28.36 20.95
N ALA A 285 6.63 28.24 21.48
CA ALA A 285 5.49 27.76 20.72
C ALA A 285 5.24 28.61 19.46
N ILE A 286 5.25 29.95 19.59
CA ILE A 286 5.07 30.87 18.45
C ILE A 286 6.18 30.69 17.40
N ILE A 287 7.44 30.50 17.82
CA ILE A 287 8.55 30.27 16.89
C ILE A 287 8.33 28.97 16.09
N SER A 288 8.03 27.86 16.78
CA SER A 288 7.78 26.56 16.14
C SER A 288 6.57 26.57 15.21
N LEU A 289 5.48 27.21 15.63
CA LEU A 289 4.27 27.32 14.81
C LEU A 289 4.47 28.22 13.58
N ASN A 290 5.17 29.35 13.71
CA ASN A 290 5.49 30.19 12.56
C ASN A 290 6.40 29.47 11.55
N GLU A 291 7.34 28.64 12.02
CA GLU A 291 8.14 27.80 11.13
C GLU A 291 7.27 26.74 10.43
N LEU A 292 6.31 26.15 11.14
CA LEU A 292 5.38 25.17 10.59
C LEU A 292 4.55 25.76 9.44
N VAL A 293 3.89 26.90 9.67
CA VAL A 293 3.01 27.54 8.69
C VAL A 293 3.80 28.05 7.47
N LYS A 294 5.08 28.41 7.63
CA LYS A 294 5.95 28.78 6.49
C LYS A 294 6.31 27.59 5.59
N ARG A 295 6.36 26.37 6.14
CA ARG A 295 6.85 25.19 5.43
C ARG A 295 5.77 24.44 4.69
N THR A 296 4.55 24.43 5.22
CA THR A 296 3.48 23.63 4.65
C THR A 296 2.18 24.41 4.60
N ASP A 297 1.51 24.31 3.46
CA ASP A 297 0.13 24.76 3.29
C ASP A 297 -0.88 23.65 3.61
N ASP A 298 -0.42 22.48 4.06
CA ASP A 298 -1.27 21.32 4.35
C ASP A 298 -2.33 21.68 5.38
N PRO A 299 -3.62 21.61 5.00
CA PRO A 299 -4.69 22.02 5.88
C PRO A 299 -4.90 21.05 7.08
N LYS A 300 -4.20 19.90 7.15
CA LYS A 300 -4.08 19.08 8.37
C LYS A 300 -3.36 19.83 9.50
N PHE A 301 -2.31 20.59 9.19
CA PHE A 301 -1.48 21.27 10.18
C PHE A 301 -1.88 22.74 10.35
N ASN A 302 -2.22 23.42 9.25
CA ASN A 302 -2.44 24.86 9.24
C ASN A 302 -3.58 25.32 10.15
N GLU A 303 -4.71 24.61 10.18
CA GLU A 303 -5.86 24.99 11.00
C GLU A 303 -5.51 25.05 12.48
N GLU A 304 -4.86 23.99 12.95
CA GLU A 304 -4.46 23.88 14.34
C GLU A 304 -3.31 24.83 14.68
N ALA A 305 -2.36 25.00 13.75
CA ALA A 305 -1.23 25.90 13.96
C ALA A 305 -1.67 27.36 14.15
N HIS A 306 -2.54 27.88 13.27
CA HIS A 306 -3.09 29.24 13.41
C HIS A 306 -3.95 29.40 14.67
N PHE A 307 -4.69 28.36 15.05
CA PHE A 307 -5.50 28.41 16.27
C PHE A 307 -4.60 28.53 17.51
N LEU A 308 -3.53 27.73 17.57
CA LEU A 308 -2.57 27.75 18.66
C LEU A 308 -1.75 29.04 18.67
N LEU A 309 -1.39 29.61 17.52
CA LEU A 309 -0.77 30.94 17.43
C LEU A 309 -1.68 31.99 18.04
N GLY A 310 -2.96 32.01 17.67
CA GLY A 310 -3.95 32.91 18.25
C GLY A 310 -4.07 32.76 19.76
N GLN A 311 -4.03 31.53 20.27
CA GLN A 311 -4.02 31.25 21.71
C GLN A 311 -2.74 31.79 22.37
N CYS A 312 -1.55 31.50 21.83
CA CYS A 312 -0.28 31.96 22.39
C CYS A 312 -0.19 33.49 22.42
N TYR A 313 -0.59 34.17 21.33
CA TYR A 313 -0.63 35.63 21.31
C TYR A 313 -1.64 36.20 22.33
N SER A 314 -2.78 35.53 22.54
CA SER A 314 -3.75 35.96 23.55
C SER A 314 -3.20 35.84 24.97
N GLU A 315 -2.49 34.75 25.29
CA GLU A 315 -1.86 34.54 26.60
C GLU A 315 -0.68 35.51 26.85
N LEU A 316 -0.03 35.99 25.78
CA LEU A 316 1.00 37.03 25.84
C LEU A 316 0.44 38.46 25.72
N GLU A 317 -0.89 38.62 25.76
CA GLU A 317 -1.60 39.91 25.65
C GLU A 317 -1.41 40.65 24.32
N PHE A 318 -0.88 39.97 23.31
CA PHE A 318 -0.73 40.44 21.93
C PHE A 318 -2.04 40.26 21.15
N TYR A 319 -3.11 40.88 21.63
CA TYR A 319 -4.48 40.64 21.13
C TYR A 319 -4.67 40.97 19.65
N ASP A 320 -3.96 41.95 19.10
CA ASP A 320 -4.04 42.29 17.68
C ASP A 320 -3.54 41.15 16.79
N PHE A 321 -2.42 40.54 17.15
CA PHE A 321 -1.90 39.36 16.46
C PHE A 321 -2.83 38.16 16.66
N ALA A 322 -3.35 37.95 17.87
CA ALA A 322 -4.32 36.89 18.12
C ALA A 322 -5.57 36.98 17.23
N ILE A 323 -6.13 38.19 17.09
CA ILE A 323 -7.29 38.43 16.24
C ILE A 323 -6.97 38.16 14.76
N GLN A 324 -5.77 38.53 14.29
CA GLN A 324 -5.34 38.25 12.91
C GLN A 324 -5.31 36.74 12.64
N GLU A 325 -4.72 35.96 13.54
CA GLU A 325 -4.65 34.49 13.42
C GLU A 325 -6.03 33.85 13.41
N TYR A 326 -6.93 34.29 14.30
CA TYR A 326 -8.31 33.78 14.31
C TYR A 326 -9.09 34.20 13.06
N ASN A 327 -8.87 35.40 12.53
CA ASN A 327 -9.50 35.84 11.28
C ASN A 327 -9.08 34.98 10.09
N TYR A 328 -7.81 34.58 10.01
CA TYR A 328 -7.33 33.68 8.97
C TYR A 328 -8.17 32.39 8.89
N ILE A 329 -8.45 31.78 10.05
CA ILE A 329 -9.31 30.58 10.12
C ILE A 329 -10.76 30.94 9.73
N ILE A 330 -11.31 32.04 10.25
CA ILE A 330 -12.69 32.45 9.99
C ILE A 330 -12.94 32.76 8.50
N GLU A 331 -11.97 33.36 7.80
CA GLU A 331 -12.11 33.72 6.39
C GLU A 331 -12.00 32.50 5.47
N ARG A 332 -11.08 31.59 5.78
CA ARG A 332 -10.78 30.44 4.91
C ARG A 332 -11.73 29.26 5.14
N TYR A 333 -12.41 29.19 6.29
CA TYR A 333 -13.30 28.07 6.64
C TYR A 333 -14.73 28.55 6.96
N PRO A 334 -15.65 28.57 5.99
CA PRO A 334 -17.01 29.08 6.18
C PRO A 334 -17.83 28.25 7.20
N ARG A 335 -18.89 28.83 7.75
CA ARG A 335 -19.77 28.16 8.75
C ARG A 335 -20.23 26.78 8.28
N LYS A 336 -20.39 25.84 9.23
CA LYS A 336 -20.85 24.45 9.01
C LYS A 336 -22.08 24.36 8.10
N ILE A 337 -23.06 25.24 8.29
CA ILE A 337 -24.28 25.30 7.47
C ILE A 337 -24.00 25.59 5.98
N ASN A 338 -22.95 26.35 5.69
CA ASN A 338 -22.50 26.66 4.34
C ASN A 338 -21.67 25.50 3.74
N ILE A 339 -20.89 24.81 4.59
CA ILE A 339 -20.14 23.60 4.21
C ILE A 339 -21.10 22.45 3.87
N GLU A 340 -22.13 22.18 4.67
CA GLU A 340 -23.12 21.13 4.40
C GLU A 340 -23.85 21.37 3.08
N LYS A 341 -24.30 22.61 2.83
CA LYS A 341 -24.92 22.98 1.56
C LYS A 341 -23.96 22.80 0.38
N ARG A 342 -22.70 23.20 0.52
CA ARG A 342 -21.69 23.07 -0.52
C ARG A 342 -21.28 21.61 -0.76
N ILE A 343 -21.18 20.80 0.29
CA ILE A 343 -20.95 19.35 0.19
C ILE A 343 -22.14 18.69 -0.49
N GLN A 344 -23.37 19.08 -0.15
CA GLN A 344 -24.57 18.54 -0.79
C GLN A 344 -24.57 18.84 -2.29
N GLN A 345 -24.29 20.08 -2.69
CA GLN A 345 -24.14 20.45 -4.12
C GLN A 345 -23.02 19.66 -4.81
N VAL A 346 -21.88 19.46 -4.14
CA VAL A 346 -20.78 18.66 -4.69
C VAL A 346 -21.15 17.17 -4.79
N ARG A 347 -21.90 16.63 -3.81
CA ARG A 347 -22.39 15.24 -3.84
C ARG A 347 -23.41 15.02 -4.95
N GLU A 348 -24.27 15.99 -5.19
CA GLU A 348 -25.21 16.00 -6.32
C GLU A 348 -24.44 16.00 -7.65
N GLY A 349 -23.45 16.89 -7.81
CA GLY A 349 -22.57 16.88 -8.97
C GLY A 349 -21.78 15.57 -9.13
N LEU A 350 -21.28 14.98 -8.04
CA LEU A 350 -20.61 13.67 -8.05
C LEU A 350 -21.54 12.54 -8.48
N ALA A 351 -22.82 12.59 -8.12
CA ALA A 351 -23.80 11.59 -8.52
C ALA A 351 -24.11 11.67 -10.02
N GLU A 352 -24.23 12.89 -10.57
CA GLU A 352 -24.38 13.13 -12.01
C GLU A 352 -23.15 12.63 -12.78
N GLN A 353 -21.97 12.94 -12.26
CA GLN A 353 -20.69 12.50 -12.80
C GLN A 353 -20.54 10.96 -12.75
N GLN A 354 -20.94 10.31 -11.65
CA GLN A 354 -20.94 8.86 -11.54
C GLN A 354 -21.92 8.20 -12.53
N GLN A 355 -23.11 8.78 -12.73
CA GLN A 355 -24.05 8.32 -13.76
C GLN A 355 -23.45 8.44 -15.16
N MET A 356 -22.68 9.50 -15.43
CA MET A 356 -21.99 9.68 -16.70
C MET A 356 -20.89 8.62 -16.91
N ALA A 357 -20.10 8.30 -15.89
CA ALA A 357 -19.11 7.21 -15.97
C ALA A 357 -19.75 5.83 -16.10
N GLU A 358 -20.89 5.57 -15.45
CA GLU A 358 -21.66 4.35 -15.65
C GLU A 358 -22.20 4.25 -17.08
N ALA A 359 -22.69 5.36 -17.64
CA ALA A 359 -23.11 5.43 -19.03
C ALA A 359 -21.95 5.16 -20.00
N LEU A 360 -20.77 5.75 -19.74
CA LEU A 360 -19.57 5.53 -20.55
C LEU A 360 -19.09 4.07 -20.44
N ARG A 361 -19.17 3.48 -19.25
CA ARG A 361 -18.84 2.06 -19.03
C ARG A 361 -19.78 1.12 -19.77
N VAL A 362 -21.07 1.45 -19.82
CA VAL A 362 -22.05 0.71 -20.63
C VAL A 362 -21.73 0.86 -22.12
N GLN A 363 -21.34 2.05 -22.58
CA GLN A 363 -20.89 2.28 -23.96
C GLN A 363 -19.64 1.48 -24.29
N LEU A 364 -18.64 1.44 -23.41
CA LEU A 364 -17.46 0.59 -23.57
C LEU A 364 -17.81 -0.89 -23.63
N ILE A 365 -18.71 -1.39 -22.78
CA ILE A 365 -19.18 -2.79 -22.85
C ILE A 365 -19.88 -3.06 -24.18
N ILE A 366 -20.63 -2.09 -24.72
CA ILE A 366 -21.26 -2.19 -26.03
C ILE A 366 -20.20 -2.21 -27.14
N LEU A 367 -19.21 -1.31 -27.09
CA LEU A 367 -18.12 -1.22 -28.06
C LEU A 367 -17.21 -2.47 -28.04
N GLU A 368 -16.89 -2.99 -26.86
CA GLU A 368 -16.18 -4.26 -26.68
C GLU A 368 -17.00 -5.44 -27.20
N GLY A 369 -18.32 -5.42 -26.99
CA GLY A 369 -19.27 -6.36 -27.57
C GLY A 369 -19.29 -6.30 -29.10
N ASP A 370 -19.32 -5.09 -29.67
CA ASP A 370 -19.28 -4.84 -31.12
C ASP A 370 -17.94 -5.33 -31.71
N LEU A 371 -16.83 -5.15 -30.98
CA LEU A 371 -15.52 -5.67 -31.34
C LEU A 371 -15.50 -7.21 -31.34
N MET A 372 -16.10 -7.84 -30.32
CA MET A 372 -16.26 -9.31 -30.21
C MET A 372 -17.17 -9.90 -31.30
N HIS A 373 -18.00 -9.08 -31.94
CA HIS A 373 -18.86 -9.48 -33.05
C HIS A 373 -18.20 -9.32 -34.44
N THR A 374 -16.98 -8.78 -34.52
CA THR A 374 -16.17 -8.81 -35.74
C THR A 374 -15.55 -10.21 -35.91
N ILE A 375 -15.84 -10.88 -37.04
CA ILE A 375 -15.43 -12.27 -37.30
C ILE A 375 -13.98 -12.30 -37.81
N PRO A 376 -13.06 -13.10 -37.24
CA PRO A 376 -11.78 -13.36 -37.89
C PRO A 376 -12.00 -14.26 -39.11
N ILE A 377 -11.64 -13.77 -40.30
CA ILE A 377 -11.72 -14.54 -41.55
C ILE A 377 -10.35 -15.24 -41.73
N ASP A 378 -10.35 -16.57 -41.73
CA ASP A 378 -9.14 -17.40 -41.85
C ASP A 378 -8.60 -17.40 -43.30
N ASP A 379 -7.31 -17.08 -43.45
CA ASP A 379 -6.62 -16.71 -44.70
C ASP A 379 -6.15 -17.94 -45.49
N ARG A 380 -7.03 -18.91 -45.73
CA ARG A 380 -6.62 -20.22 -46.29
C ARG A 380 -7.14 -20.58 -47.67
N ASN A 381 -7.86 -19.71 -48.40
CA ASN A 381 -8.16 -19.92 -49.82
C ASN A 381 -8.50 -18.59 -50.52
N GLU A 382 -8.16 -18.47 -51.81
CA GLU A 382 -8.35 -17.26 -52.64
C GLU A 382 -9.73 -16.61 -52.45
N ILE A 383 -9.75 -15.50 -51.73
CA ILE A 383 -10.94 -14.73 -51.40
C ILE A 383 -11.29 -13.81 -52.59
N PRO A 384 -12.54 -13.84 -53.10
CA PRO A 384 -13.01 -12.90 -54.13
C PRO A 384 -12.74 -11.42 -53.80
N LEU A 385 -12.42 -10.59 -54.80
CA LEU A 385 -11.97 -9.20 -54.63
C LEU A 385 -12.94 -8.31 -53.81
N TYR A 386 -14.24 -8.59 -53.87
CA TYR A 386 -15.27 -7.90 -53.09
C TYR A 386 -15.18 -8.21 -51.58
N LEU A 387 -14.79 -9.43 -51.21
CA LEU A 387 -14.57 -9.83 -49.82
C LEU A 387 -13.25 -9.25 -49.26
N LYS A 388 -12.25 -9.00 -50.13
CA LYS A 388 -11.00 -8.33 -49.76
C LYS A 388 -11.19 -6.83 -49.44
N GLN A 389 -12.11 -6.17 -50.14
CA GLN A 389 -12.52 -4.79 -49.85
C GLN A 389 -13.33 -4.70 -48.54
N GLU A 390 -14.20 -5.68 -48.31
CA GLU A 390 -14.94 -5.77 -47.04
C GLU A 390 -14.01 -6.11 -45.86
N GLN A 391 -12.97 -6.94 -46.05
CA GLN A 391 -11.95 -7.19 -45.04
C GLN A 391 -11.24 -5.91 -44.59
N ASN A 392 -10.71 -5.12 -45.54
CA ASN A 392 -10.06 -3.84 -45.23
C ASN A 392 -11.01 -2.84 -44.54
N ARG A 393 -12.31 -2.90 -44.88
CA ARG A 393 -13.33 -2.07 -44.24
C ARG A 393 -13.58 -2.50 -42.80
N VAL A 394 -13.65 -3.81 -42.55
CA VAL A 394 -13.81 -4.41 -41.22
C VAL A 394 -12.59 -4.14 -40.33
N GLU A 395 -11.37 -4.33 -40.84
CA GLU A 395 -10.12 -4.00 -40.15
C GLU A 395 -10.07 -2.51 -39.78
N LYS A 396 -10.41 -1.63 -40.72
CA LYS A 396 -10.47 -0.18 -40.45
C LYS A 396 -11.54 0.19 -39.42
N THR A 397 -12.69 -0.49 -39.39
CA THR A 397 -13.67 -0.28 -38.32
C THR A 397 -13.19 -0.82 -36.98
N GLN A 398 -12.45 -1.93 -36.96
CA GLN A 398 -11.87 -2.50 -35.75
C GLN A 398 -10.79 -1.58 -35.16
N ASP A 399 -9.89 -1.04 -35.98
CA ASP A 399 -8.87 -0.08 -35.55
C ASP A 399 -9.49 1.21 -34.99
N ASN A 400 -10.54 1.72 -35.65
CA ASN A 400 -11.27 2.90 -35.18
C ASN A 400 -12.03 2.63 -33.87
N LEU A 401 -12.61 1.43 -33.69
CA LEU A 401 -13.28 1.03 -32.46
C LEU A 401 -12.28 0.82 -31.32
N MET A 402 -11.12 0.21 -31.59
CA MET A 402 -10.03 0.06 -30.62
C MET A 402 -9.48 1.40 -30.16
N GLN A 403 -9.25 2.33 -31.07
CA GLN A 403 -8.84 3.70 -30.73
C GLN A 403 -9.88 4.38 -29.82
N LYS A 404 -11.18 4.29 -30.16
CA LYS A 404 -12.24 4.83 -29.30
C LYS A 404 -12.30 4.20 -27.92
N ILE A 405 -12.14 2.86 -27.83
CA ILE A 405 -12.10 2.15 -26.54
C ILE A 405 -10.89 2.61 -25.70
N LEU A 406 -9.72 2.79 -26.32
CA LEU A 406 -8.52 3.27 -25.63
C LEU A 406 -8.68 4.71 -25.14
N ASP A 407 -9.22 5.60 -25.97
CA ASP A 407 -9.49 6.99 -25.61
C ASP A 407 -10.53 7.09 -24.48
N GLU A 408 -11.64 6.35 -24.58
CA GLU A 408 -12.68 6.33 -23.54
C GLU A 408 -12.18 5.72 -22.22
N ARG A 409 -11.24 4.77 -22.28
CA ARG A 409 -10.62 4.17 -21.08
C ARG A 409 -9.67 5.14 -20.38
N LEU A 410 -8.87 5.90 -21.12
CA LEU A 410 -8.02 6.95 -20.56
C LEU A 410 -8.87 8.01 -19.85
N VAL A 411 -9.97 8.43 -20.46
CA VAL A 411 -10.92 9.38 -19.86
C VAL A 411 -11.55 8.81 -18.59
N LEU A 412 -11.86 7.51 -18.53
CA LEU A 412 -12.37 6.88 -17.32
C LEU A 412 -11.34 6.78 -16.19
N ASP A 413 -10.08 6.50 -16.50
CA ASP A 413 -9.02 6.38 -15.51
C ASP A 413 -8.71 7.75 -14.87
N ASP A 414 -8.60 8.80 -15.68
CA ASP A 414 -8.45 10.19 -15.21
C ASP A 414 -9.65 10.61 -14.34
N PHE A 415 -10.86 10.25 -14.76
CA PHE A 415 -12.08 10.54 -14.03
C PHE A 415 -12.18 9.83 -12.69
N GLN A 416 -11.80 8.55 -12.62
CA GLN A 416 -11.75 7.79 -11.37
C GLN A 416 -10.74 8.38 -10.40
N TRP A 417 -9.60 8.86 -10.90
CA TRP A 417 -8.60 9.55 -10.11
C TRP A 417 -9.14 10.86 -9.53
N GLU A 418 -9.76 11.72 -10.35
CA GLU A 418 -10.37 12.97 -9.88
C GLU A 418 -11.47 12.73 -8.84
N LEU A 419 -12.34 11.74 -9.07
CA LEU A 419 -13.38 11.34 -8.12
C LEU A 419 -12.80 10.89 -6.77
N SER A 420 -11.70 10.15 -6.78
CA SER A 420 -11.05 9.67 -5.55
C SER A 420 -10.52 10.84 -4.71
N LYS A 421 -9.83 11.80 -5.36
CA LYS A 421 -9.31 13.01 -4.74
C LYS A 421 -10.43 13.88 -4.17
N LEU A 422 -11.53 14.02 -4.89
CA LEU A 422 -12.67 14.85 -4.46
C LEU A 422 -13.41 14.23 -3.26
N ARG A 423 -13.50 12.90 -3.20
CA ARG A 423 -14.06 12.17 -2.05
C ARG A 423 -13.18 12.34 -0.80
N GLU A 424 -11.86 12.30 -0.97
CA GLU A 424 -10.90 12.55 0.11
C GLU A 424 -11.03 13.97 0.66
N ASP A 425 -11.11 14.97 -0.21
CA ASP A 425 -11.33 16.38 0.17
C ASP A 425 -12.63 16.59 0.97
N ILE A 426 -13.71 15.89 0.58
CA ILE A 426 -14.99 15.94 1.31
C ILE A 426 -14.86 15.28 2.68
N PHE A 427 -14.23 14.11 2.76
CA PHE A 427 -14.00 13.41 4.02
C PHE A 427 -13.16 14.24 4.99
N ILE A 428 -12.09 14.87 4.50
CA ILE A 428 -11.24 15.78 5.25
C ILE A 428 -12.07 16.97 5.79
N LYS A 429 -12.95 17.57 4.97
CA LYS A 429 -13.81 18.70 5.39
C LYS A 429 -14.87 18.29 6.43
N GLN A 430 -15.35 17.06 6.40
CA GLN A 430 -16.36 16.55 7.33
C GLN A 430 -15.79 16.09 8.68
N SER A 431 -14.53 15.64 8.69
CA SER A 431 -13.86 15.08 9.86
C SER A 431 -13.17 16.12 10.77
N ARG A 432 -13.11 17.39 10.35
CA ARG A 432 -12.39 18.44 11.10
C ARG A 432 -13.10 18.83 12.41
N ARG A 433 -12.28 18.98 13.46
CA ARG A 433 -12.68 19.58 14.76
C ARG A 433 -13.30 20.96 14.53
N HIS A 434 -14.12 21.45 15.47
CA HIS A 434 -14.84 22.74 15.35
C HIS A 434 -13.92 23.98 15.45
N TRP A 435 -12.78 24.00 14.75
CA TRP A 435 -11.75 25.04 14.81
C TRP A 435 -12.28 26.45 14.50
N ARG A 436 -13.23 26.58 13.57
CA ARG A 436 -13.91 27.86 13.31
C ARG A 436 -14.66 28.37 14.56
N ALA A 437 -15.42 27.50 15.24
CA ALA A 437 -16.16 27.90 16.43
C ALA A 437 -15.21 28.30 17.56
N TYR A 438 -14.13 27.55 17.74
CA TYR A 438 -13.05 27.91 18.67
C TYR A 438 -12.38 29.24 18.31
N SER A 439 -12.19 29.52 17.02
CA SER A 439 -11.60 30.78 16.54
C SER A 439 -12.55 31.97 16.68
N GLU A 440 -13.85 31.80 16.41
CA GLU A 440 -14.87 32.83 16.67
C GLU A 440 -14.95 33.17 18.17
N TYR A 441 -14.89 32.15 19.03
CA TYR A 441 -14.80 32.32 20.48
C TYR A 441 -13.50 33.01 20.92
N GLY A 442 -12.36 32.54 20.43
CA GLY A 442 -11.03 33.09 20.73
C GLY A 442 -10.92 34.56 20.32
N LYS A 443 -11.40 34.89 19.10
CA LYS A 443 -11.48 36.27 18.60
C LYS A 443 -12.33 37.14 19.51
N ALA A 444 -13.55 36.71 19.86
CA ALA A 444 -14.44 37.47 20.74
C ALA A 444 -13.80 37.73 22.12
N ARG A 445 -13.12 36.73 22.68
CA ARG A 445 -12.38 36.85 23.95
C ARG A 445 -11.21 37.83 23.83
N ALA A 446 -10.40 37.75 22.76
CA ALA A 446 -9.29 38.66 22.52
C ALA A 446 -9.77 40.12 22.36
N TYR A 447 -10.87 40.36 21.64
CA TYR A 447 -11.48 41.69 21.55
C TYR A 447 -11.94 42.19 22.93
N PHE A 448 -12.59 41.35 23.72
CA PHE A 448 -13.03 41.72 25.06
C PHE A 448 -11.84 42.11 25.94
N LEU A 449 -10.81 41.27 26.02
CA LEU A 449 -9.62 41.52 26.83
C LEU A 449 -8.86 42.79 26.40
N LYS A 450 -8.78 43.05 25.08
CA LYS A 450 -8.22 44.28 24.54
C LYS A 450 -8.96 45.55 25.02
N THR A 451 -10.26 45.44 25.32
CA THR A 451 -11.10 46.58 25.74
C THR A 451 -11.12 46.81 27.26
N ILE A 452 -10.47 45.97 28.05
CA ILE A 452 -10.34 46.17 29.49
C ILE A 452 -9.24 47.21 29.74
N PRO A 453 -9.53 48.30 30.49
CA PRO A 453 -8.61 49.41 30.70
C PRO A 453 -7.43 49.11 31.63
#